data_AF-A0ABD6B2R2-F1
#
_entry.id   AF-A0ABD6B2R2-F1
#
_cell.length_a   1.000
_cell.length_b   1.000
_cell.length_c   1.000
_cell.angle_alpha   90.00
_cell.angle_beta   90.00
_cell.angle_gamma   90.00
#
_symmetry.space_group_name_H-M   'P 1'
#
loop_
_entity.id
_entity.type
_entity.pdbx_description
1 polymer ?
#
loop_
_entity_poly.entity_id
_entity_poly.type
_entity_poly.pdbx_seq_one_letter_code
_entity_poly.pdbx_strand_id
1 'polypeptide(L)'
;TPVLGVCNGAQIGSESRLTPGAFTTNASARFQCEDVYLRVENADTPWTAAYDEGAVLSLPIAHGEGRFEIEAERYDELVNEDRVLFRYCDADGNVTDAANPNGSTGNVAGVLGERETVAVLMPHPERAALAELGGSTDGQGVLEGFA
;
A
#
# COMPACT_ATOMS: atom_id res chain seq x y z
N THR A 1 -7.52 -13.97 12.54
CA THR A 1 -7.65 -14.39 11.14
C THR A 1 -7.06 -13.32 10.27
N PRO A 2 -6.05 -13.63 9.44
CA PRO A 2 -5.46 -12.68 8.53
C PRO A 2 -6.45 -12.27 7.42
N VAL A 3 -6.51 -10.99 7.11
CA VAL A 3 -7.32 -10.41 6.03
C VAL A 3 -6.49 -9.36 5.29
N LEU A 4 -6.34 -9.54 3.97
CA LEU A 4 -5.63 -8.60 3.10
C LEU A 4 -6.56 -8.16 1.95
N GLY A 5 -6.81 -6.87 1.84
CA GLY A 5 -7.53 -6.28 0.71
C GLY A 5 -6.56 -5.69 -0.32
N VAL A 6 -6.52 -6.24 -1.52
CA VAL A 6 -5.61 -5.78 -2.60
C VAL A 6 -6.39 -5.07 -3.71
N CYS A 7 -5.95 -3.86 -4.09
CA CYS A 7 -6.57 -3.00 -5.11
C CYS A 7 -8.09 -2.83 -4.90
N ASN A 8 -8.93 -3.54 -5.65
CA ASN A 8 -10.38 -3.50 -5.44
C ASN A 8 -10.79 -4.06 -4.06
N GLY A 9 -10.04 -5.04 -3.54
CA GLY A 9 -10.21 -5.50 -2.16
C GLY A 9 -9.90 -4.42 -1.13
N ALA A 10 -8.99 -3.48 -1.42
CA ALA A 10 -8.69 -2.35 -0.54
C ALA A 10 -9.84 -1.34 -0.49
N GLN A 11 -10.45 -1.08 -1.64
CA GLN A 11 -11.66 -0.26 -1.76
C GLN A 11 -12.80 -0.87 -0.93
N ILE A 12 -13.09 -2.15 -1.13
CA ILE A 12 -14.11 -2.88 -0.36
C ILE A 12 -13.79 -2.87 1.14
N GLY A 13 -12.53 -3.07 1.51
CA GLY A 13 -12.09 -3.06 2.91
C GLY A 13 -12.33 -1.71 3.59
N SER A 14 -12.05 -0.61 2.90
CA SER A 14 -12.28 0.74 3.41
C SER A 14 -13.77 1.07 3.51
N GLU A 15 -14.57 0.78 2.48
CA GLU A 15 -16.03 1.00 2.49
C GLU A 15 -16.75 0.13 3.53
N SER A 16 -16.21 -1.06 3.81
CA SER A 16 -16.70 -1.94 4.88
C SER A 16 -16.19 -1.56 6.27
N ARG A 17 -15.39 -0.48 6.38
CA ARG A 17 -14.79 0.03 7.62
C ARG A 17 -13.82 -0.94 8.30
N LEU A 18 -13.17 -1.82 7.53
CA LEU A 18 -12.05 -2.63 8.01
C LEU A 18 -10.79 -1.79 8.23
N THR A 19 -10.64 -0.73 7.44
CA THR A 19 -9.56 0.26 7.53
C THR A 19 -10.13 1.68 7.46
N PRO A 20 -9.44 2.69 8.02
CA PRO A 20 -9.87 4.08 7.89
C PRO A 20 -9.58 4.62 6.49
N GLY A 21 -10.17 5.78 6.17
CA GLY A 21 -10.04 6.43 4.88
C GLY A 21 -10.91 5.80 3.79
N ALA A 22 -10.69 6.22 2.56
CA ALA A 22 -11.35 5.72 1.36
C ALA A 22 -10.41 5.83 0.15
N PHE A 23 -10.69 5.04 -0.88
CA PHE A 23 -9.97 5.11 -2.16
C PHE A 23 -10.87 5.73 -3.21
N THR A 24 -10.40 6.79 -3.86
CA THR A 24 -11.16 7.60 -4.82
C THR A 24 -10.46 7.67 -6.16
N THR A 25 -11.11 8.26 -7.16
CA THR A 25 -10.53 8.52 -8.48
C THR A 25 -9.15 9.16 -8.36
N ASN A 26 -8.18 8.62 -9.10
CA ASN A 26 -6.82 9.16 -9.17
C ASN A 26 -6.86 10.67 -9.48
N ALA A 27 -5.93 11.45 -8.92
CA ALA A 27 -5.86 12.90 -9.16
C ALA A 27 -5.71 13.26 -10.65
N SER A 28 -5.09 12.37 -11.44
CA SER A 28 -4.95 12.50 -12.90
C SER A 28 -6.23 12.19 -13.69
N ALA A 29 -7.26 11.63 -13.05
CA ALA A 29 -8.47 11.06 -13.66
C ALA A 29 -8.19 10.03 -14.76
N ARG A 30 -7.05 9.32 -14.66
CA ARG A 30 -6.63 8.27 -15.61
C ARG A 30 -6.34 6.97 -14.88
N PHE A 31 -6.55 5.87 -15.60
CA PHE A 31 -6.09 4.55 -15.17
C PHE A 31 -4.56 4.50 -15.22
N GLN A 32 -3.93 4.11 -14.12
CA GLN A 32 -2.48 3.91 -14.00
C GLN A 32 -2.19 2.42 -13.97
N CYS A 33 -1.23 1.99 -14.79
CA CYS A 33 -0.79 0.61 -14.93
C CYS A 33 0.71 0.58 -15.19
N GLU A 34 1.48 0.57 -14.11
CA GLU A 34 2.93 0.70 -14.13
C GLU A 34 3.53 0.05 -12.88
N ASP A 35 4.85 -0.19 -12.91
CA ASP A 35 5.59 -0.56 -11.72
C ASP A 35 5.94 0.70 -10.93
N VAL A 36 5.78 0.65 -9.61
CA VAL A 36 6.04 1.77 -8.70
C VAL A 36 6.93 1.35 -7.56
N TYR A 37 7.66 2.31 -7.01
CA TYR A 37 8.48 2.10 -5.83
C TYR A 37 7.71 2.43 -4.56
N LEU A 38 7.85 1.56 -3.57
CA LEU A 38 7.23 1.68 -2.27
C LEU A 38 8.29 1.61 -1.18
N ARG A 39 8.23 2.54 -0.23
CA ARG A 39 9.05 2.46 0.98
C ARG A 39 8.25 1.77 2.08
N VAL A 40 8.86 0.80 2.74
CA VAL A 40 8.33 0.17 3.96
C VAL A 40 8.38 1.19 5.08
N GLU A 41 7.23 1.52 5.67
CA GLU A 41 7.15 2.50 6.77
C GLU A 41 7.09 1.82 8.14
N ASN A 42 6.44 0.66 8.23
CA ASN A 42 6.39 -0.15 9.45
C ASN A 42 6.74 -1.59 9.08
N ALA A 43 7.86 -2.11 9.61
CA ALA A 43 8.31 -3.48 9.39
C ALA A 43 7.91 -4.45 10.51
N ASP A 44 7.35 -3.95 11.62
CA ASP A 44 6.95 -4.72 12.78
C ASP A 44 5.49 -5.22 12.66
N THR A 45 5.09 -5.65 11.46
CA THR A 45 3.73 -6.15 11.19
C THR A 45 3.76 -7.51 10.51
N PRO A 46 2.71 -8.35 10.64
CA PRO A 46 2.64 -9.63 9.92
C PRO A 46 2.82 -9.50 8.40
N TRP A 47 2.46 -8.34 7.82
CA TRP A 47 2.51 -8.11 6.37
C TRP A 47 3.84 -7.57 5.86
N THR A 48 4.73 -7.14 6.76
CA THR A 48 5.98 -6.45 6.40
C THR A 48 7.21 -6.98 7.14
N ALA A 49 7.04 -7.97 8.02
CA ALA A 49 8.12 -8.58 8.80
C ALA A 49 9.24 -9.26 7.98
N ALA A 50 9.02 -9.48 6.68
CA ALA A 50 10.03 -10.00 5.76
C ALA A 50 10.97 -8.91 5.21
N TYR A 51 10.73 -7.63 5.54
CA TYR A 51 11.49 -6.49 5.06
C TYR A 51 12.11 -5.71 6.23
N ASP A 52 13.09 -4.88 5.92
CA ASP A 52 13.59 -3.86 6.84
C ASP A 52 12.75 -2.56 6.71
N GLU A 53 12.58 -1.84 7.80
CA GLU A 53 11.99 -0.49 7.77
C GLU A 53 12.84 0.42 6.88
N GLY A 54 12.20 1.18 5.99
CA GLY A 54 12.87 2.01 4.99
C GLY A 54 13.34 1.28 3.75
N ALA A 55 13.17 -0.05 3.65
CA ALA A 55 13.44 -0.78 2.42
C ALA A 55 12.56 -0.26 1.26
N VAL A 56 13.11 -0.27 0.04
CA VAL A 56 12.40 0.15 -1.18
C VAL A 56 12.06 -1.09 -2.00
N LEU A 57 10.76 -1.28 -2.26
CA LEU A 57 10.19 -2.39 -3.01
C LEU A 57 9.67 -1.90 -4.35
N SER A 58 9.67 -2.76 -5.37
CA SER A 58 9.05 -2.49 -6.67
C SER A 58 7.81 -3.36 -6.87
N LEU A 59 6.61 -2.77 -6.82
CA LEU A 59 5.34 -3.48 -7.02
C LEU A 59 4.52 -2.88 -8.17
N PRO A 60 3.77 -3.70 -8.93
CA PRO A 60 2.87 -3.20 -9.97
C PRO A 60 1.60 -2.58 -9.38
N ILE A 61 1.06 -1.56 -10.02
CA ILE A 61 -0.28 -1.00 -9.78
C ILE A 61 -1.17 -1.16 -11.02
N ALA A 62 -2.48 -1.19 -10.83
CA ALA A 62 -3.47 -1.25 -11.91
C ALA A 62 -4.82 -0.67 -11.47
N HIS A 63 -4.96 0.66 -11.39
CA HIS A 63 -6.19 1.29 -10.88
C HIS A 63 -6.51 2.65 -11.51
N GLY A 64 -7.80 2.95 -11.62
CA GLY A 64 -8.32 4.31 -11.88
C GLY A 64 -8.81 5.04 -10.62
N GLU A 65 -9.02 4.28 -9.54
CA GLU A 65 -9.58 4.76 -8.26
C GLU A 65 -8.71 4.28 -7.09
N GLY A 66 -7.42 4.64 -7.11
CA GLY A 66 -6.45 4.23 -6.08
C GLY A 66 -6.00 5.33 -5.14
N ARG A 67 -6.58 6.53 -5.24
CA ARG A 67 -6.17 7.68 -4.43
C ARG A 67 -6.73 7.56 -3.02
N PHE A 68 -5.86 7.30 -2.05
CA PHE A 68 -6.20 7.26 -0.64
C PHE A 68 -6.54 8.67 -0.13
N GLU A 69 -7.72 8.82 0.45
CA GLU A 69 -8.24 10.05 1.01
C GLU A 69 -8.70 9.79 2.45
N ILE A 70 -8.38 10.71 3.35
CA ILE A 70 -8.70 10.62 4.77
C ILE A 70 -8.68 12.02 5.37
N GLU A 71 -9.53 12.27 6.37
CA GLU A 71 -9.55 13.53 7.11
C GLU A 71 -8.23 13.74 7.87
N ALA A 72 -7.79 15.00 8.01
CA ALA A 72 -6.47 15.33 8.54
C ALA A 72 -6.25 14.77 9.96
N GLU A 73 -7.23 14.91 10.84
CA GLU A 73 -7.14 14.42 12.22
C GLU A 73 -7.00 12.89 12.26
N ARG A 74 -7.71 12.18 11.38
CA ARG A 74 -7.66 10.71 11.29
C ARG A 74 -6.39 10.21 10.61
N TYR A 75 -5.83 11.01 9.71
CA TYR A 75 -4.52 10.75 9.13
C TYR A 75 -3.42 10.85 10.19
N ASP A 76 -3.46 11.88 11.03
CA ASP A 76 -2.51 12.05 12.12
C ASP A 76 -2.60 10.89 13.11
N GLU A 77 -3.82 10.45 13.47
CA GLU A 77 -4.03 9.23 14.27
C GLU A 77 -3.39 7.99 13.62
N LEU A 78 -3.66 7.76 12.33
CA LEU A 78 -3.13 6.63 11.58
C LEU A 78 -1.59 6.59 11.58
N VAL A 79 -0.94 7.75 11.44
CA VAL A 79 0.52 7.87 11.45
C VAL A 79 1.07 7.69 12.87
N ASN A 80 0.45 8.30 13.88
CA ASN A 80 0.88 8.18 15.28
C ASN A 80 0.73 6.75 15.83
N GLU A 81 -0.24 5.99 15.33
CA GLU A 81 -0.44 4.58 15.64
C GLU A 81 0.46 3.64 14.82
N ASP A 82 1.32 4.19 13.95
CA ASP A 82 2.22 3.43 13.08
C ASP A 82 1.50 2.43 12.15
N ARG A 83 0.34 2.83 11.62
CA ARG A 83 -0.54 1.97 10.82
C ARG A 83 -0.39 2.15 9.32
N VAL A 84 0.62 2.88 8.88
CA VAL A 84 0.97 3.00 7.46
C VAL A 84 1.99 1.91 7.14
N LEU A 85 1.66 1.02 6.21
CA LEU A 85 2.58 -0.05 5.81
C LEU A 85 3.57 0.44 4.75
N PHE A 86 3.05 1.18 3.76
CA PHE A 86 3.81 1.58 2.58
C PHE A 86 3.49 3.00 2.15
N ARG A 87 4.51 3.72 1.69
CA ARG A 87 4.37 4.96 0.93
C ARG A 87 4.96 4.85 -0.46
N TYR A 88 4.31 5.45 -1.45
CA TYR A 88 4.91 5.70 -2.75
C TYR A 88 6.16 6.58 -2.60
N CYS A 89 7.24 6.17 -3.24
CA CYS A 89 8.54 6.84 -3.20
C CYS A 89 9.24 6.74 -4.56
N ASP A 90 10.34 7.45 -4.73
CA ASP A 90 11.22 7.21 -5.87
C ASP A 90 12.15 6.01 -5.62
N ALA A 91 12.98 5.67 -6.61
CA ALA A 91 13.90 4.53 -6.54
C ALA A 91 14.96 4.65 -5.42
N ASP A 92 15.20 5.86 -4.92
CA ASP A 92 16.13 6.13 -3.81
C ASP A 92 15.41 6.15 -2.45
N GLY A 93 14.09 5.91 -2.41
CA GLY A 93 13.29 5.89 -1.19
C GLY A 93 12.81 7.27 -0.73
N ASN A 94 12.92 8.30 -1.56
CA ASN A 94 12.40 9.62 -1.22
C ASN A 94 10.89 9.69 -1.50
N VAL A 95 10.13 10.08 -0.48
CA VAL A 95 8.68 10.25 -0.57
C VAL A 95 8.38 11.65 -1.11
N THR A 96 7.95 11.72 -2.38
CA THR A 96 7.71 12.99 -3.09
C THR A 96 6.38 12.94 -3.84
N ASP A 97 5.80 14.11 -4.11
CA ASP A 97 4.55 14.21 -4.89
C ASP A 97 4.70 13.63 -6.31
N ALA A 98 5.90 13.70 -6.89
CA ALA A 98 6.16 13.17 -8.23
C ALA A 98 6.18 11.64 -8.27
N ALA A 99 6.53 10.99 -7.16
CA ALA A 99 6.52 9.54 -7.03
C ALA A 99 5.11 8.97 -6.78
N ASN A 100 4.14 9.82 -6.46
CA ASN A 100 2.78 9.41 -6.12
C ASN A 100 1.90 9.33 -7.38
N PRO A 101 1.60 8.11 -7.88
CA PRO A 101 0.96 7.93 -9.19
C PRO A 101 -0.52 8.34 -9.20
N ASN A 102 -1.15 8.42 -8.02
CA ASN A 102 -2.59 8.63 -7.86
C ASN A 102 -2.96 9.85 -7.02
N GLY A 103 -2.00 10.49 -6.36
CA GLY A 103 -2.22 11.65 -5.50
C GLY A 103 -2.76 11.30 -4.11
N SER A 104 -2.49 10.10 -3.60
CA SER A 104 -2.87 9.69 -2.23
C SER A 104 -2.36 10.66 -1.16
N THR A 105 -3.19 10.94 -0.14
CA THR A 105 -2.79 11.69 1.04
C THR A 105 -1.56 11.06 1.69
N GLY A 106 -0.51 11.86 1.89
CA GLY A 106 0.75 11.40 2.49
C GLY A 106 1.47 10.31 1.70
N ASN A 107 1.20 10.18 0.40
CA ASN A 107 1.76 9.14 -0.46
C ASN A 107 1.42 7.71 0.01
N VAL A 108 0.36 7.53 0.79
CA VAL A 108 -0.02 6.22 1.35
C VAL A 108 -0.42 5.25 0.24
N ALA A 109 0.19 4.06 0.26
CA ALA A 109 -0.09 2.96 -0.67
C ALA A 109 -0.75 1.74 0.02
N GLY A 110 -0.63 1.63 1.34
CA GLY A 110 -1.29 0.59 2.13
C GLY A 110 -1.29 0.89 3.63
N VAL A 111 -2.30 0.41 4.34
CA VAL A 111 -2.56 0.70 5.75
C VAL A 111 -3.10 -0.52 6.50
N LEU A 112 -2.87 -0.54 7.82
CA LEU A 112 -3.46 -1.49 8.75
C LEU A 112 -4.88 -1.08 9.18
N GLY A 113 -5.71 -2.07 9.48
CA GLY A 113 -6.93 -1.92 10.26
C GLY A 113 -6.64 -1.73 11.75
N GLU A 114 -7.69 -1.69 12.58
CA GLU A 114 -7.51 -1.62 14.05
C GLU A 114 -6.81 -2.87 14.61
N ARG A 115 -6.88 -3.98 13.88
CA ARG A 115 -6.13 -5.20 14.16
C ARG A 115 -5.02 -5.30 13.13
N GLU A 116 -3.80 -5.58 13.58
CA GLU A 116 -2.61 -5.76 12.73
C GLU A 116 -2.79 -6.90 11.71
N THR A 117 -3.67 -7.87 12.00
CA THR A 117 -4.00 -8.95 11.06
C THR A 117 -4.97 -8.52 9.95
N VAL A 118 -5.31 -7.25 9.83
CA VAL A 118 -6.17 -6.70 8.78
C VAL A 118 -5.41 -5.59 8.09
N ALA A 119 -5.24 -5.69 6.78
CA ALA A 119 -4.56 -4.67 5.99
C ALA A 119 -5.23 -4.46 4.64
N VAL A 120 -5.01 -3.28 4.07
CA VAL A 120 -5.38 -2.97 2.68
C VAL A 120 -4.21 -2.32 1.95
N LEU A 121 -4.10 -2.59 0.66
CA LEU A 121 -3.07 -2.01 -0.21
C LEU A 121 -3.57 -1.85 -1.64
N MET A 122 -3.14 -0.77 -2.30
CA MET A 122 -3.43 -0.55 -3.71
C MET A 122 -2.50 -1.27 -4.69
N PRO A 123 -1.18 -1.37 -4.43
CA PRO A 123 -0.26 -2.18 -5.24
C PRO A 123 -0.62 -3.67 -5.22
N HIS A 124 -0.11 -4.42 -6.20
CA HIS A 124 -0.41 -5.84 -6.42
C HIS A 124 0.79 -6.74 -6.08
N PRO A 125 1.05 -7.08 -4.80
CA PRO A 125 2.15 -7.95 -4.40
C PRO A 125 2.00 -9.36 -4.99
N GLU A 126 0.77 -9.83 -5.21
CA GLU A 126 0.50 -11.12 -5.82
C GLU A 126 0.94 -11.20 -7.29
N ARG A 127 1.11 -10.05 -7.95
CA ARG A 127 1.65 -9.96 -9.32
C ARG A 127 3.18 -9.82 -9.36
N ALA A 128 3.81 -9.61 -8.21
CA ALA A 128 5.26 -9.49 -8.04
C ALA A 128 5.80 -10.56 -7.08
N ALA A 129 5.31 -11.80 -7.22
CA ALA A 129 5.66 -12.90 -6.32
C ALA A 129 6.35 -14.09 -7.03
N LEU A 130 6.37 -14.11 -8.36
CA LEU A 130 6.89 -15.24 -9.16
C LEU A 130 7.95 -14.74 -10.14
N ALA A 131 9.16 -15.26 -10.05
CA ALA A 131 10.28 -14.87 -10.91
C ALA A 131 10.00 -15.14 -12.39
N GLU A 132 9.18 -16.14 -12.69
CA GLU A 132 8.77 -16.53 -14.05
C GLU A 132 7.95 -15.45 -14.77
N LEU A 133 7.36 -14.50 -14.03
CA LEU A 133 6.63 -13.37 -14.61
C LEU A 133 7.54 -12.23 -15.09
N GLY A 134 8.87 -12.36 -14.86
CA GLY A 134 9.88 -11.43 -15.40
C GLY A 134 9.91 -10.05 -14.74
N GLY A 135 9.14 -9.84 -13.67
CA GLY A 135 9.13 -8.63 -12.84
C GLY A 135 9.83 -8.85 -11.50
N SER A 136 9.62 -7.90 -10.57
CA SER A 136 10.09 -8.03 -9.20
C SER A 136 9.46 -9.24 -8.49
N THR A 137 10.17 -9.78 -7.51
CA THR A 137 9.66 -10.77 -6.53
C THR A 137 9.42 -10.15 -5.16
N ASP A 138 9.50 -8.82 -5.03
CA ASP A 138 9.39 -8.13 -3.75
C ASP A 138 8.03 -8.35 -3.08
N GLY A 139 6.98 -8.71 -3.82
CA GLY A 139 5.66 -8.97 -3.25
C GLY A 139 5.57 -10.25 -2.42
N GLN A 140 6.58 -11.15 -2.47
CA GLN A 140 6.59 -12.39 -1.69
C GLN A 140 6.48 -12.14 -0.19
N GLY A 141 7.26 -11.18 0.34
CA GLY A 141 7.28 -10.90 1.78
C GLY A 141 5.93 -10.48 2.36
N VAL A 142 5.09 -9.79 1.58
CA VAL A 142 3.71 -9.45 1.99
C VAL A 142 2.85 -10.71 2.12
N LEU A 143 3.02 -11.67 1.20
CA LEU A 143 2.23 -12.90 1.18
C LEU A 143 2.65 -13.89 2.27
N GLU A 144 3.89 -13.79 2.77
CA GLU A 144 4.34 -14.57 3.93
C GLU A 144 3.54 -14.24 5.20
N GLY A 145 2.89 -13.08 5.29
CA GLY A 145 2.00 -12.72 6.39
C GLY A 145 0.75 -13.60 6.55
N PHE A 146 0.48 -14.50 5.60
CA PHE A 146 -0.56 -15.52 5.72
C PHE A 146 -0.08 -16.84 6.33
N ALA A 147 1.23 -17.06 6.46
CA ALA A 147 1.82 -18.27 7.04
C ALA A 147 1.68 -18.30 8.57
#